data_AF-A0A0S3K9Y2-F1
#
_entry.id   AF-A0A0S3K9Y2-F1
#
_cell.length_a   1.000
_cell.length_b   1.000
_cell.length_c   1.000
_cell.angle_alpha   90.00
_cell.angle_beta   90.00
_cell.angle_gamma   90.00
#
_symmetry.space_group_name_H-M   'P 1'
#
loop_
_entity.id
_entity.type
_entity.pdbx_description
1 polymer ?
#
loop_
_entity_poly.entity_id
_entity_poly.type
_entity_poly.pdbx_seq_one_letter_code
_entity_poly.pdbx_strand_id
1 'polypeptide(L)'
;MFDKISLKKLKNNTGNTSINLDVDYFIKYFFTNIMYINLKGEIDLRYISNSKDTYLPIFQKYGFTELFTNFDTQLIHTNLMEAIEVNTLNDLNIKKEKSNLEKQEAYDILNELEKSLNNQICKELLEYDRETCLQTLYTFSGILSYVSLQNKYWDDESAIAKNHLNFVTELFNTKYAEKKFEFDNYTGELKKSIEYAIHFVLNSEQSFKDSNKKKMDFPKLAALIILYIDKKEYKYLISQVYKEGGCFEFTDRIFLSEKMAEKINHLMANNSEVLYPITRSESLNIYNAFSKEYGYSPQFLEDYLFNYDAKFLNTLTVINLIEVTAFIKDIQNKTGQNEVYIKSMLDEITLSPIDMKDIYAASFSPKNRLFRTPLIKIGGYYLLSYWILSETSQYFKYRILKNQLSFTISKKIRNMITNDFDEFELITLKDIIKTTNLPGDINFQLNNNVFTKKLFENKKNLPQEIDFYVIKNKNLYIMEMKNNDLNRSLKNVQNDIHNVLKGEKAYLTKLKNLKKVMNCNKQSMVQALNGDFDKIHFFITFNNPHYLANGYDFENDVTVCSTSDFTAFISQMLS
;
A
#
# COMPACT_ATOMS: atom_id res chain seq x y z
N MET A 1 20.90 13.85 13.28
CA MET A 1 19.64 13.15 12.93
C MET A 1 19.78 11.74 13.43
N PHE A 2 18.80 11.28 14.21
CA PHE A 2 18.85 10.11 15.10
C PHE A 2 20.10 10.03 15.98
N ASP A 3 20.36 11.10 16.75
CA ASP A 3 21.59 11.25 17.55
C ASP A 3 21.70 10.27 18.73
N LYS A 4 20.60 9.57 19.05
CA LYS A 4 20.55 8.48 20.04
C LYS A 4 21.22 7.20 19.55
N ILE A 5 21.45 7.07 18.25
CA ILE A 5 22.10 5.89 17.66
C ILE A 5 23.61 6.14 17.61
N SER A 6 24.36 5.28 18.28
CA SER A 6 25.82 5.32 18.31
C SER A 6 26.42 4.78 17.03
N LEU A 7 26.92 5.68 16.18
CA LEU A 7 27.68 5.31 14.97
C LEU A 7 28.86 4.38 15.29
N LYS A 8 29.52 4.59 16.44
CA LYS A 8 30.64 3.74 16.87
C LYS A 8 30.18 2.31 17.14
N LYS A 9 29.07 2.13 17.86
CA LYS A 9 28.49 0.80 18.12
C LYS A 9 28.03 0.14 16.81
N LEU A 10 27.35 0.87 15.92
CA LEU A 10 26.97 0.34 14.60
C LEU A 10 28.16 -0.20 13.81
N LYS A 11 29.26 0.56 13.73
CA LYS A 11 30.49 0.13 13.05
C LYS A 11 31.14 -1.08 13.73
N ASN A 12 31.07 -1.18 15.05
CA ASN A 12 31.61 -2.36 15.76
C ASN A 12 30.75 -3.62 15.51
N ASN A 13 29.45 -3.44 15.33
CA ASN A 13 28.51 -4.54 15.11
C ASN A 13 28.57 -5.14 13.70
N THR A 14 29.20 -4.49 12.70
CA THR A 14 29.28 -5.03 11.33
C THR A 14 30.10 -6.32 11.23
N GLY A 15 30.89 -6.66 12.25
CA GLY A 15 31.58 -7.95 12.37
C GLY A 15 30.93 -8.94 13.34
N ASN A 16 29.72 -8.62 13.85
CA ASN A 16 29.06 -9.43 14.88
C ASN A 16 28.37 -10.65 14.26
N THR A 17 28.81 -11.85 14.65
CA THR A 17 28.23 -13.13 14.21
C THR A 17 26.79 -13.34 14.68
N SER A 18 26.30 -12.60 15.69
CA SER A 18 24.92 -12.74 16.18
C SER A 18 23.87 -12.33 15.14
N ILE A 19 24.18 -11.37 14.26
CA ILE A 19 23.25 -10.92 13.21
C ILE A 19 23.00 -12.05 12.21
N ASN A 20 24.00 -12.89 11.90
CA ASN A 20 23.81 -14.03 11.01
C ASN A 20 22.82 -15.05 11.59
N LEU A 21 22.87 -15.29 12.91
CA LEU A 21 21.91 -16.16 13.59
C LEU A 21 20.47 -15.60 13.55
N ASP A 22 20.33 -14.27 13.66
CA ASP A 22 19.04 -13.59 13.50
C ASP A 22 18.51 -13.73 12.07
N VAL A 23 19.38 -13.59 11.06
CA VAL A 23 19.04 -13.76 9.64
C VAL A 23 18.60 -15.18 9.33
N ASP A 24 19.35 -16.20 9.75
CA ASP A 24 18.99 -17.61 9.51
C ASP A 24 17.63 -17.95 10.13
N TYR A 25 17.38 -17.42 11.33
CA TYR A 25 16.10 -17.62 12.01
C TYR A 25 14.95 -16.89 11.31
N PHE A 26 15.18 -15.66 10.84
CA PHE A 26 14.21 -14.93 10.03
C PHE A 26 13.91 -15.64 8.72
N ILE A 27 14.93 -16.16 8.02
CA ILE A 27 14.74 -16.94 6.79
C ILE A 27 13.91 -18.20 7.07
N LYS A 28 14.20 -18.93 8.15
CA LYS A 28 13.38 -20.10 8.54
C LYS A 28 11.93 -19.71 8.79
N TYR A 29 11.69 -18.63 9.55
CA TYR A 29 10.34 -18.13 9.80
C TYR A 29 9.62 -17.72 8.51
N PHE A 30 10.30 -16.98 7.63
CA PHE A 30 9.74 -16.51 6.36
C PHE A 30 9.39 -17.67 5.43
N PHE A 31 10.32 -18.63 5.30
CA PHE A 31 10.12 -19.90 4.60
C PHE A 31 8.90 -20.69 5.12
N THR A 32 8.81 -20.92 6.43
CA THR A 32 7.70 -21.69 7.04
C THR A 32 6.35 -21.10 6.65
N ASN A 33 6.22 -19.77 6.67
CA ASN A 33 4.97 -19.10 6.34
C ASN A 33 4.68 -19.07 4.84
N ILE A 34 5.71 -18.97 3.99
CA ILE A 34 5.53 -19.17 2.54
C ILE A 34 4.96 -20.56 2.25
N MET A 35 5.51 -21.59 2.90
CA MET A 35 5.01 -22.95 2.75
C MET A 35 3.62 -23.13 3.35
N TYR A 36 3.32 -22.50 4.50
CA TYR A 36 1.97 -22.48 5.06
C TYR A 36 0.96 -21.93 4.03
N ILE A 37 1.27 -20.79 3.41
CA ILE A 37 0.43 -20.19 2.36
C ILE A 37 0.32 -21.15 1.18
N ASN A 38 1.45 -21.66 0.67
CA ASN A 38 1.51 -22.60 -0.46
C ASN A 38 0.67 -23.86 -0.25
N LEU A 39 0.60 -24.36 0.98
CA LEU A 39 -0.14 -25.56 1.35
C LEU A 39 -1.55 -25.26 1.91
N LYS A 40 -2.06 -24.03 1.76
CA LYS A 40 -3.39 -23.60 2.26
C LYS A 40 -3.58 -23.85 3.77
N GLY A 41 -2.51 -23.69 4.53
CA GLY A 41 -2.49 -23.89 5.96
C GLY A 41 -2.27 -25.34 6.41
N GLU A 42 -2.18 -26.29 5.48
CA GLU A 42 -1.98 -27.71 5.77
C GLU A 42 -0.48 -28.06 5.81
N ILE A 43 0.20 -27.77 6.92
CA ILE A 43 1.58 -28.23 7.15
C ILE A 43 1.59 -29.61 7.85
N ASP A 44 0.88 -30.60 7.28
CA ASP A 44 1.09 -32.01 7.65
C ASP A 44 2.18 -32.60 6.73
N LEU A 45 3.09 -33.40 7.28
CA LEU A 45 4.08 -34.17 6.52
C LEU A 45 3.43 -35.00 5.40
N ARG A 46 2.16 -35.39 5.55
CA ARG A 46 1.39 -36.06 4.49
C ARG A 46 1.15 -35.16 3.27
N TYR A 47 0.79 -33.89 3.45
CA TYR A 47 0.61 -32.94 2.36
C TYR A 47 1.92 -32.50 1.73
N ILE A 48 2.97 -32.30 2.55
CA ILE A 48 4.33 -32.08 2.06
C ILE A 48 4.79 -33.29 1.22
N SER A 49 4.49 -34.51 1.66
CA SER A 49 4.82 -35.73 0.92
C SER A 49 4.09 -35.82 -0.42
N ASN A 50 2.82 -35.40 -0.46
CA ASN A 50 2.02 -35.38 -1.69
C ASN A 50 2.39 -34.23 -2.65
N SER A 51 3.13 -33.22 -2.18
CA SER A 51 3.62 -32.09 -2.97
C SER A 51 5.14 -32.12 -3.20
N LYS A 52 5.77 -33.28 -2.93
CA LYS A 52 7.20 -33.51 -3.14
C LYS A 52 7.62 -33.19 -4.57
N ASP A 53 6.84 -33.59 -5.57
CA ASP A 53 7.20 -33.39 -6.97
C ASP A 53 7.28 -31.91 -7.36
N THR A 54 6.55 -31.03 -6.66
CA THR A 54 6.62 -29.57 -6.88
C THR A 54 7.79 -28.95 -6.13
N TYR A 55 7.91 -29.22 -4.82
CA TYR A 55 8.80 -28.44 -3.97
C TYR A 55 10.17 -29.09 -3.79
N LEU A 56 10.26 -30.42 -3.63
CA LEU A 56 11.52 -31.12 -3.37
C LEU A 56 12.62 -30.81 -4.41
N PRO A 57 12.32 -30.71 -5.73
CA PRO A 57 13.33 -30.31 -6.71
C PRO A 57 13.95 -28.94 -6.42
N ILE A 58 13.16 -27.97 -5.93
CA ILE A 58 13.65 -26.64 -5.55
C ILE A 58 14.63 -26.78 -4.37
N PHE A 59 14.26 -27.51 -3.31
CA PHE A 59 15.17 -27.71 -2.18
C PHE A 59 16.47 -28.43 -2.58
N GLN A 60 16.38 -29.44 -3.46
CA GLN A 60 17.55 -30.15 -3.98
C GLN A 60 18.44 -29.24 -4.85
N LYS A 61 17.84 -28.37 -5.68
CA LYS A 61 18.54 -27.40 -6.53
C LYS A 61 19.46 -26.49 -5.70
N TYR A 62 18.97 -26.01 -4.55
CA TYR A 62 19.70 -25.12 -3.64
C TYR A 62 20.49 -25.82 -2.53
N GLY A 63 20.25 -27.12 -2.31
CA GLY A 63 20.92 -27.89 -1.26
C GLY A 63 20.37 -27.65 0.15
N PHE A 64 19.08 -27.30 0.29
CA PHE A 64 18.44 -26.98 1.57
C PHE A 64 17.42 -28.04 2.02
N THR A 65 17.58 -29.29 1.60
CA THR A 65 16.63 -30.39 1.85
C THR A 65 16.29 -30.57 3.34
N GLU A 66 17.18 -30.20 4.25
CA GLU A 66 16.93 -30.20 5.69
C GLU A 66 15.75 -29.29 6.10
N LEU A 67 15.59 -28.13 5.45
CA LEU A 67 14.48 -27.20 5.70
C LEU A 67 13.14 -27.81 5.27
N PHE A 68 13.13 -28.67 4.25
CA PHE A 68 11.93 -29.39 3.79
C PHE A 68 11.43 -30.40 4.83
N THR A 69 12.31 -30.90 5.69
CA THR A 69 11.97 -31.93 6.69
C THR A 69 11.74 -31.37 8.09
N ASN A 70 12.18 -30.15 8.37
CA ASN A 70 12.19 -29.55 9.70
C ASN A 70 11.24 -28.35 9.81
N PHE A 71 9.96 -28.60 9.53
CA PHE A 71 8.90 -27.61 9.69
C PHE A 71 8.54 -27.42 11.16
N ASP A 72 8.56 -26.16 11.59
CA ASP A 72 8.20 -25.76 12.95
C ASP A 72 6.87 -25.01 12.90
N THR A 73 5.79 -25.68 13.29
CA THR A 73 4.44 -25.11 13.30
C THR A 73 4.29 -23.99 14.32
N GLN A 74 5.22 -23.86 15.29
CA GLN A 74 5.26 -22.73 16.22
C GLN A 74 5.74 -21.44 15.54
N LEU A 75 6.38 -21.53 14.37
CA LEU A 75 6.78 -20.36 13.57
C LEU A 75 5.70 -19.89 12.60
N ILE A 76 4.52 -20.53 12.58
CA ILE A 76 3.39 -20.07 11.76
C ILE A 76 2.85 -18.77 12.36
N HIS A 77 2.82 -17.71 11.57
CA HIS A 77 2.49 -16.36 12.02
C HIS A 77 1.10 -16.27 12.65
N THR A 78 0.10 -16.88 12.01
CA THR A 78 -1.28 -16.90 12.50
C THR A 78 -1.42 -17.61 13.84
N ASN A 79 -0.73 -18.75 14.01
CA ASN A 79 -0.69 -19.50 15.29
C ASN A 79 -0.02 -18.68 16.40
N LEU A 80 1.06 -17.96 16.08
CA LEU A 80 1.74 -17.08 17.02
C LEU A 80 0.85 -15.94 17.48
N MET A 81 0.18 -15.26 16.54
CA MET A 81 -0.80 -14.21 16.86
C MET A 81 -1.90 -14.76 17.76
N GLU A 82 -2.38 -15.96 17.47
CA GLU A 82 -3.44 -16.57 18.28
C GLU A 82 -2.98 -16.87 19.70
N ALA A 83 -1.86 -17.56 19.86
CA ALA A 83 -1.31 -17.88 21.18
C ALA A 83 -1.03 -16.62 22.01
N ILE A 84 -0.49 -15.56 21.38
CA ILE A 84 -0.19 -14.29 22.07
C ILE A 84 -1.47 -13.59 22.54
N GLU A 85 -2.49 -13.50 21.69
CA GLU A 85 -3.73 -12.82 22.05
C GLU A 85 -4.47 -13.57 23.16
N VAL A 86 -4.56 -14.90 23.07
CA VAL A 86 -5.16 -15.76 24.11
C VAL A 86 -4.44 -15.57 25.46
N ASN A 87 -3.11 -15.63 25.47
CA ASN A 87 -2.32 -15.42 26.68
C ASN A 87 -2.51 -14.02 27.25
N THR A 88 -2.58 -13.01 26.39
CA THR A 88 -2.79 -11.62 26.82
C THR A 88 -4.17 -11.43 27.45
N LEU A 89 -5.22 -12.03 26.91
CA LEU A 89 -6.57 -12.00 27.47
C LEU A 89 -6.63 -12.68 28.84
N ASN A 90 -5.95 -13.83 28.97
CA ASN A 90 -5.83 -14.55 30.25
C ASN A 90 -5.12 -13.71 31.31
N ASP A 91 -4.00 -13.06 30.96
CA ASP A 91 -3.25 -12.18 31.87
C ASP A 91 -4.08 -10.97 32.33
N LEU A 92 -4.97 -10.48 31.47
CA LEU A 92 -5.91 -9.40 31.80
C LEU A 92 -7.14 -9.89 32.61
N ASN A 93 -7.22 -11.19 32.90
CA ASN A 93 -8.40 -11.84 33.52
C ASN A 93 -9.70 -11.64 32.74
N ILE A 94 -9.61 -11.43 31.43
CA ILE A 94 -10.77 -11.25 30.56
C ILE A 94 -11.24 -12.63 30.14
N LYS A 95 -12.25 -13.12 30.85
CA LYS A 95 -12.82 -14.45 30.62
C LYS A 95 -13.89 -14.41 29.55
N LYS A 96 -14.01 -15.52 28.83
CA LYS A 96 -15.09 -15.75 27.87
C LYS A 96 -16.43 -15.85 28.60
N GLU A 97 -17.23 -14.80 28.52
CA GLU A 97 -18.58 -14.78 29.09
C GLU A 97 -19.67 -14.80 28.01
N LYS A 98 -19.39 -14.25 26.82
CA LYS A 98 -20.33 -14.17 25.68
C LYS A 98 -19.60 -14.32 24.35
N SER A 99 -20.23 -14.99 23.38
CA SER A 99 -19.72 -15.11 22.02
C SER A 99 -19.79 -13.78 21.26
N ASN A 100 -20.83 -12.98 21.48
CA ASN A 100 -21.01 -11.66 20.85
C ASN A 100 -20.92 -10.58 21.92
N LEU A 101 -20.00 -9.64 21.73
CA LEU A 101 -19.76 -8.57 22.68
C LEU A 101 -20.71 -7.40 22.45
N GLU A 102 -21.11 -6.71 23.50
CA GLU A 102 -21.75 -5.40 23.36
C GLU A 102 -20.72 -4.35 22.92
N LYS A 103 -21.19 -3.23 22.31
CA LYS A 103 -20.28 -2.22 21.76
C LYS A 103 -19.30 -1.67 22.80
N GLN A 104 -19.78 -1.34 23.99
CA GLN A 104 -18.93 -0.76 25.04
C GLN A 104 -17.95 -1.80 25.58
N GLU A 105 -18.42 -3.03 25.81
CA GLU A 105 -17.59 -4.17 26.22
C GLU A 105 -16.46 -4.44 25.21
N ALA A 106 -16.78 -4.53 23.92
CA ALA A 106 -15.78 -4.68 22.87
C ALA A 106 -14.79 -3.51 22.83
N TYR A 107 -15.24 -2.26 23.05
CA TYR A 107 -14.34 -1.11 23.09
C TYR A 107 -13.33 -1.23 24.25
N ASP A 108 -13.82 -1.57 25.43
CA ASP A 108 -13.02 -1.64 26.64
C ASP A 108 -11.98 -2.76 26.54
N ILE A 109 -12.38 -3.94 26.04
CA ILE A 109 -11.43 -5.03 25.85
C ILE A 109 -10.39 -4.70 24.76
N LEU A 110 -10.80 -4.16 23.61
CA LEU A 110 -9.86 -3.74 22.56
C LEU A 110 -8.85 -2.71 23.06
N ASN A 111 -9.29 -1.80 23.94
CA ASN A 111 -8.44 -0.77 24.53
C ASN A 111 -7.41 -1.36 25.52
N GLU A 112 -7.80 -2.33 26.35
CA GLU A 112 -6.88 -3.02 27.24
C GLU A 112 -5.89 -3.93 26.48
N LEU A 113 -6.35 -4.61 25.43
CA LEU A 113 -5.47 -5.35 24.52
C LEU A 113 -4.45 -4.44 23.84
N GLU A 114 -4.88 -3.30 23.27
CA GLU A 114 -3.96 -2.35 22.64
C GLU A 114 -2.85 -1.91 23.60
N LYS A 115 -3.20 -1.57 24.85
CA LYS A 115 -2.22 -1.17 25.87
C LYS A 115 -1.28 -2.31 26.23
N SER A 116 -1.80 -3.51 26.49
CA SER A 116 -1.01 -4.67 26.89
C SER A 116 -0.05 -5.09 25.78
N LEU A 117 -0.53 -5.18 24.54
CA LEU A 117 0.29 -5.49 23.37
C LEU A 117 1.39 -4.44 23.17
N ASN A 118 1.07 -3.15 23.29
CA ASN A 118 2.09 -2.10 23.19
C ASN A 118 3.18 -2.23 24.28
N ASN A 119 2.80 -2.56 25.52
CA ASN A 119 3.76 -2.80 26.60
C ASN A 119 4.65 -4.02 26.32
N GLN A 120 4.07 -5.10 25.79
CA GLN A 120 4.81 -6.30 25.39
C GLN A 120 5.78 -6.02 24.23
N ILE A 121 5.38 -5.24 23.22
CA ILE A 121 6.26 -4.79 22.13
C ILE A 121 7.43 -3.99 22.69
N CYS A 122 7.14 -3.00 23.55
CA CYS A 122 8.18 -2.19 24.20
C CYS A 122 9.16 -3.08 24.96
N LYS A 123 8.65 -4.00 25.79
CA LYS A 123 9.48 -4.94 26.56
C LYS A 123 10.35 -5.78 25.65
N GLU A 124 9.79 -6.37 24.59
CA GLU A 124 10.56 -7.20 23.66
C GLU A 124 11.67 -6.39 22.97
N LEU A 125 11.38 -5.19 22.46
CA LEU A 125 12.39 -4.36 21.78
C LEU A 125 13.52 -3.88 22.71
N LEU A 126 13.20 -3.55 23.98
CA LEU A 126 14.17 -3.03 24.94
C LEU A 126 15.12 -4.09 25.50
N GLU A 127 14.83 -5.37 25.28
CA GLU A 127 15.71 -6.49 25.65
C GLU A 127 16.98 -6.58 24.79
N TYR A 128 17.04 -5.86 23.68
CA TYR A 128 18.15 -5.88 22.74
C TYR A 128 18.97 -4.58 22.82
N ASP A 129 20.22 -4.63 22.34
CA ASP A 129 21.01 -3.43 22.10
C ASP A 129 20.42 -2.64 20.93
N ARG A 130 20.30 -1.32 21.11
CA ARG A 130 19.57 -0.42 20.20
C ARG A 130 20.13 -0.48 18.78
N GLU A 131 21.45 -0.41 18.64
CA GLU A 131 22.14 -0.46 17.34
C GLU A 131 22.02 -1.83 16.68
N THR A 132 22.17 -2.89 17.46
CA THR A 132 21.99 -4.26 16.97
C THR A 132 20.55 -4.48 16.49
N CYS A 133 19.55 -4.02 17.26
CA CYS A 133 18.14 -4.10 16.90
C CYS A 133 17.86 -3.38 15.58
N LEU A 134 18.40 -2.16 15.41
CA LEU A 134 18.27 -1.40 14.17
C LEU A 134 18.88 -2.13 12.98
N GLN A 135 20.10 -2.66 13.11
CA GLN A 135 20.78 -3.39 12.02
C GLN A 135 20.04 -4.68 11.66
N THR A 136 19.58 -5.44 12.63
CA THR A 136 18.82 -6.68 12.40
C THR A 136 17.50 -6.38 11.67
N LEU A 137 16.71 -5.42 12.16
CA LEU A 137 15.45 -5.03 11.52
C LEU A 137 15.64 -4.45 10.11
N TYR A 138 16.67 -3.63 9.91
CA TYR A 138 16.99 -3.06 8.60
C TYR A 138 17.55 -4.12 7.62
N THR A 139 18.15 -5.20 8.15
CA THR A 139 18.55 -6.36 7.33
C THR A 139 17.31 -7.10 6.86
N PHE A 140 16.35 -7.34 7.75
CA PHE A 140 15.10 -8.01 7.41
C PHE A 140 14.30 -7.24 6.36
N SER A 141 14.23 -5.91 6.46
CA SER A 141 13.58 -5.10 5.42
C SER A 141 14.30 -5.23 4.06
N GLY A 142 15.64 -5.25 4.05
CA GLY A 142 16.41 -5.48 2.83
C GLY A 142 16.16 -6.85 2.20
N ILE A 143 16.03 -7.91 3.02
CA ILE A 143 15.65 -9.25 2.56
C ILE A 143 14.24 -9.25 1.94
N LEU A 144 13.27 -8.62 2.61
CA LEU A 144 11.90 -8.53 2.09
C LEU A 144 11.83 -7.74 0.77
N SER A 145 12.59 -6.64 0.66
CA SER A 145 12.69 -5.86 -0.57
C SER A 145 13.36 -6.67 -1.70
N TYR A 146 14.39 -7.45 -1.40
CA TYR A 146 15.02 -8.35 -2.36
C TYR A 146 13.99 -9.31 -2.94
N VAL A 147 13.30 -10.06 -2.08
CA VAL A 147 12.31 -11.07 -2.52
C VAL A 147 11.15 -10.41 -3.27
N SER A 148 10.66 -9.26 -2.79
CA SER A 148 9.57 -8.52 -3.46
C SER A 148 9.94 -8.06 -4.88
N LEU A 149 11.19 -7.62 -5.08
CA LEU A 149 11.69 -7.17 -6.39
C LEU A 149 11.96 -8.37 -7.30
N GLN A 150 12.74 -9.34 -6.82
CA GLN A 150 13.16 -10.49 -7.63
C GLN A 150 12.00 -11.40 -8.01
N ASN A 151 10.96 -11.51 -7.18
CA ASN A 151 9.76 -12.26 -7.53
C ASN A 151 9.07 -11.71 -8.79
N LYS A 152 9.12 -10.40 -9.04
CA LYS A 152 8.50 -9.80 -10.25
C LYS A 152 9.27 -10.11 -11.54
N TYR A 153 10.56 -10.41 -11.41
CA TYR A 153 11.48 -10.64 -12.52
C TYR A 153 12.05 -12.06 -12.46
N TRP A 154 11.37 -12.97 -11.79
CA TRP A 154 11.84 -14.33 -11.62
C TRP A 154 11.81 -15.04 -12.97
N ASP A 155 12.96 -15.56 -13.38
CA ASP A 155 13.14 -16.26 -14.64
C ASP A 155 13.85 -17.60 -14.37
N ASP A 156 13.14 -18.69 -14.63
CA ASP A 156 13.63 -20.05 -14.40
C ASP A 156 14.78 -20.44 -15.36
N GLU A 157 14.94 -19.73 -16.48
CA GLU A 157 15.99 -19.99 -17.48
C GLU A 157 17.32 -19.28 -17.14
N SER A 158 17.28 -18.30 -16.23
CA SER A 158 18.44 -17.52 -15.84
C SER A 158 19.39 -18.28 -14.90
N ALA A 159 20.70 -18.04 -15.03
CA ALA A 159 21.71 -18.62 -14.13
C ALA A 159 21.63 -17.95 -12.74
N ILE A 160 20.85 -18.53 -11.83
CA ILE A 160 20.62 -17.98 -10.49
C ILE A 160 21.63 -18.56 -9.48
N ALA A 161 22.21 -17.67 -8.65
CA ALA A 161 23.12 -18.07 -7.59
C ALA A 161 22.42 -18.92 -6.52
N LYS A 162 23.06 -20.01 -6.08
CA LYS A 162 22.49 -20.92 -5.07
C LYS A 162 22.67 -20.35 -3.65
N ASN A 163 21.70 -19.59 -3.17
CA ASN A 163 21.69 -19.02 -1.82
C ASN A 163 20.26 -19.00 -1.23
N HIS A 164 20.14 -18.71 0.08
CA HIS A 164 18.87 -18.68 0.79
C HIS A 164 17.86 -17.67 0.22
N LEU A 165 18.30 -16.50 -0.26
CA LEU A 165 17.41 -15.47 -0.80
C LEU A 165 16.76 -15.91 -2.12
N ASN A 166 17.56 -16.49 -3.01
CA ASN A 166 17.08 -17.03 -4.28
C ASN A 166 16.18 -18.26 -4.07
N PHE A 167 16.56 -19.14 -3.15
CA PHE A 167 15.72 -20.26 -2.74
C PHE A 167 14.32 -19.80 -2.26
N VAL A 168 14.28 -18.82 -1.34
CA VAL A 168 13.02 -18.27 -0.84
C VAL A 168 12.22 -17.59 -1.95
N THR A 169 12.89 -16.89 -2.87
CA THR A 169 12.23 -16.21 -3.98
C THR A 169 11.60 -17.21 -4.95
N GLU A 170 12.28 -18.31 -5.28
CA GLU A 170 11.73 -19.39 -6.14
C GLU A 170 10.48 -20.02 -5.51
N LEU A 171 10.54 -20.31 -4.20
CA LEU A 171 9.41 -20.86 -3.45
C LEU A 171 8.22 -19.90 -3.40
N PHE A 172 8.49 -18.61 -3.23
CA PHE A 172 7.48 -17.56 -3.24
C PHE A 172 6.82 -17.47 -4.62
N ASN A 173 7.62 -17.47 -5.69
CA ASN A 173 7.15 -17.37 -7.07
C ASN A 173 6.30 -18.57 -7.51
N THR A 174 6.58 -19.77 -7.02
CA THR A 174 5.95 -21.05 -7.43
C THR A 174 4.40 -20.99 -7.46
N LYS A 175 3.78 -20.25 -6.52
CA LYS A 175 2.32 -20.06 -6.47
C LYS A 175 1.91 -18.60 -6.38
N TYR A 176 2.82 -17.67 -6.66
CA TYR A 176 2.55 -16.24 -6.44
C TYR A 176 1.33 -15.77 -7.24
N ALA A 177 1.19 -16.14 -8.51
CA ALA A 177 0.03 -15.73 -9.32
C ALA A 177 -1.31 -16.24 -8.75
N GLU A 178 -1.33 -17.47 -8.21
CA GLU A 178 -2.54 -18.09 -7.64
C GLU A 178 -2.89 -17.54 -6.24
N LYS A 179 -1.87 -17.16 -5.45
CA LYS A 179 -1.98 -16.79 -4.03
C LYS A 179 -1.46 -15.37 -3.75
N LYS A 180 -1.55 -14.51 -4.76
CA LYS A 180 -0.97 -13.17 -4.75
C LYS A 180 -1.43 -12.37 -3.54
N PHE A 181 -2.72 -12.41 -3.24
CA PHE A 181 -3.31 -11.67 -2.13
C PHE A 181 -2.75 -12.12 -0.79
N GLU A 182 -2.68 -13.43 -0.54
CA GLU A 182 -2.17 -13.99 0.71
C GLU A 182 -0.67 -13.66 0.90
N PHE A 183 0.10 -13.76 -0.17
CA PHE A 183 1.53 -13.42 -0.17
C PHE A 183 1.78 -11.92 0.01
N ASP A 184 1.05 -11.07 -0.70
CA ASP A 184 1.15 -9.61 -0.57
C ASP A 184 0.67 -9.15 0.82
N ASN A 185 -0.36 -9.78 1.39
CA ASN A 185 -0.81 -9.50 2.75
C ASN A 185 0.26 -9.87 3.77
N TYR A 186 0.77 -11.11 3.73
CA TYR A 186 1.80 -11.57 4.67
C TYR A 186 3.07 -10.73 4.59
N THR A 187 3.60 -10.48 3.39
CA THR A 187 4.78 -9.62 3.23
C THR A 187 4.50 -8.19 3.66
N GLY A 188 3.30 -7.67 3.38
CA GLY A 188 2.84 -6.36 3.83
C GLY A 188 2.80 -6.23 5.36
N GLU A 189 2.33 -7.26 6.07
CA GLU A 189 2.33 -7.34 7.53
C GLU A 189 3.76 -7.32 8.09
N LEU A 190 4.67 -8.13 7.53
CA LEU A 190 6.07 -8.10 7.97
C LEU A 190 6.72 -6.74 7.76
N LYS A 191 6.47 -6.10 6.61
CA LYS A 191 6.97 -4.74 6.32
C LYS A 191 6.41 -3.71 7.32
N LYS A 192 5.11 -3.74 7.62
CA LYS A 192 4.49 -2.86 8.64
C LYS A 192 5.10 -3.08 10.03
N SER A 193 5.35 -4.34 10.40
CA SER A 193 5.96 -4.69 11.68
C SER A 193 7.37 -4.11 11.82
N ILE A 194 8.19 -4.25 10.77
CA ILE A 194 9.55 -3.68 10.73
C ILE A 194 9.51 -2.15 10.72
N GLU A 195 8.60 -1.52 9.96
CA GLU A 195 8.41 -0.05 9.95
C GLU A 195 8.14 0.48 11.36
N TYR A 196 7.19 -0.12 12.08
CA TYR A 196 6.86 0.27 13.45
C TYR A 196 8.04 0.07 14.41
N ALA A 197 8.69 -1.11 14.35
CA ALA A 197 9.81 -1.44 15.21
C ALA A 197 11.01 -0.50 14.99
N ILE A 198 11.35 -0.18 13.73
CA ILE A 198 12.43 0.76 13.42
C ILE A 198 12.10 2.16 13.93
N HIS A 199 10.87 2.65 13.73
CA HIS A 199 10.46 3.94 14.30
C HIS A 199 10.57 3.96 15.82
N PHE A 200 10.20 2.87 16.51
CA PHE A 200 10.39 2.75 17.94
C PHE A 200 11.88 2.84 18.33
N VAL A 201 12.74 2.05 17.70
CA VAL A 201 14.19 2.00 18.00
C VAL A 201 14.86 3.36 17.79
N LEU A 202 14.49 4.06 16.71
CA LEU A 202 15.06 5.34 16.36
C LEU A 202 14.60 6.49 17.27
N ASN A 203 13.34 6.48 17.71
CA ASN A 203 12.72 7.63 18.37
C ASN A 203 12.52 7.45 19.88
N SER A 204 12.51 6.23 20.42
CA SER A 204 12.25 5.96 21.84
C SER A 204 13.32 6.60 22.75
N GLU A 205 12.85 7.17 23.86
CA GLU A 205 13.69 7.66 24.97
C GLU A 205 14.02 6.56 25.99
N GLN A 206 13.39 5.39 25.87
CA GLN A 206 13.58 4.31 26.83
C GLN A 206 14.98 3.68 26.68
N SER A 207 15.53 3.20 27.80
CA SER A 207 16.85 2.57 27.84
C SER A 207 16.79 1.17 27.25
N PHE A 208 17.58 0.94 26.22
CA PHE A 208 17.84 -0.39 25.65
C PHE A 208 18.94 -1.08 26.46
N LYS A 209 19.01 -2.42 26.41
CA LYS A 209 20.12 -3.14 27.05
C LYS A 209 21.44 -2.87 26.34
N ASP A 210 22.55 -2.81 27.08
CA ASP A 210 23.85 -2.46 26.52
C ASP A 210 24.60 -3.60 25.82
N SER A 211 24.16 -4.85 25.97
CA SER A 211 24.78 -6.01 25.32
C SER A 211 23.73 -6.99 24.84
N ASN A 212 23.83 -7.38 23.57
CA ASN A 212 22.93 -8.38 23.01
C ASN A 212 23.65 -9.73 22.85
N LYS A 213 23.38 -10.68 23.76
CA LYS A 213 23.77 -12.09 23.59
C LYS A 213 22.60 -12.97 23.11
N LYS A 214 21.40 -12.39 22.97
CA LYS A 214 20.18 -13.13 22.67
C LYS A 214 19.77 -12.88 21.22
N LYS A 215 19.44 -13.96 20.52
CA LYS A 215 18.81 -13.91 19.20
C LYS A 215 17.48 -13.16 19.30
N MET A 216 17.20 -12.27 18.34
CA MET A 216 15.93 -11.57 18.27
C MET A 216 14.78 -12.54 17.98
N ASP A 217 13.77 -12.53 18.84
CA ASP A 217 12.52 -13.26 18.60
C ASP A 217 11.60 -12.44 17.67
N PHE A 218 12.05 -12.30 16.41
CA PHE A 218 11.31 -11.58 15.40
C PHE A 218 9.90 -12.15 15.11
N PRO A 219 9.69 -13.48 15.04
CA PRO A 219 8.35 -14.04 14.85
C PRO A 219 7.35 -13.55 15.88
N LYS A 220 7.74 -13.58 17.17
CA LYS A 220 6.91 -13.06 18.26
C LYS A 220 6.71 -11.55 18.16
N LEU A 221 7.77 -10.79 17.89
CA LEU A 221 7.69 -9.34 17.73
C LEU A 221 6.74 -8.92 16.60
N ALA A 222 6.83 -9.58 15.44
CA ALA A 222 5.95 -9.33 14.31
C ALA A 222 4.49 -9.63 14.68
N ALA A 223 4.21 -10.78 15.30
CA ALA A 223 2.87 -11.14 15.74
C ALA A 223 2.29 -10.14 16.75
N LEU A 224 3.10 -9.67 17.71
CA LEU A 224 2.70 -8.63 18.66
C LEU A 224 2.32 -7.31 17.96
N ILE A 225 3.15 -6.85 17.02
CA ILE A 225 2.92 -5.58 16.32
C ILE A 225 1.69 -5.65 15.43
N ILE A 226 1.48 -6.75 14.70
CA ILE A 226 0.28 -6.92 13.88
C ILE A 226 -0.98 -6.95 14.74
N LEU A 227 -1.00 -7.72 15.83
CA LEU A 227 -2.13 -7.69 16.77
C LEU A 227 -2.39 -6.29 17.30
N TYR A 228 -1.35 -5.53 17.65
CA TYR A 228 -1.48 -4.16 18.11
C TYR A 228 -2.14 -3.26 17.05
N ILE A 229 -1.69 -3.37 15.80
CA ILE A 229 -2.28 -2.64 14.67
C ILE A 229 -3.75 -3.03 14.49
N ASP A 230 -4.05 -4.33 14.45
CA ASP A 230 -5.40 -4.85 14.28
C ASP A 230 -6.35 -4.34 15.37
N LYS A 231 -5.95 -4.40 16.65
CA LYS A 231 -6.81 -3.96 17.75
C LYS A 231 -7.04 -2.46 17.72
N LYS A 232 -6.03 -1.69 17.29
CA LYS A 232 -6.15 -0.25 17.09
C LYS A 232 -7.10 0.09 15.94
N GLU A 233 -7.03 -0.65 14.84
CA GLU A 233 -7.97 -0.50 13.71
C GLU A 233 -9.40 -0.91 14.11
N TYR A 234 -9.57 -2.04 14.81
CA TYR A 234 -10.86 -2.48 15.35
C TYR A 234 -11.49 -1.46 16.29
N LYS A 235 -10.70 -0.88 17.20
CA LYS A 235 -11.16 0.16 18.12
C LYS A 235 -11.67 1.39 17.36
N TYR A 236 -10.97 1.78 16.30
CA TYR A 236 -11.41 2.89 15.45
C TYR A 236 -12.73 2.57 14.73
N LEU A 237 -12.91 1.33 14.30
CA LEU A 237 -14.05 0.88 13.50
C LEU A 237 -15.30 0.53 14.31
N ILE A 238 -15.15 0.35 15.62
CA ILE A 238 -16.18 -0.25 16.45
C ILE A 238 -17.56 0.42 16.31
N SER A 239 -17.61 1.75 16.32
CA SER A 239 -18.88 2.47 16.22
C SER A 239 -19.62 2.19 14.91
N GLN A 240 -18.87 1.91 13.85
CA GLN A 240 -19.43 1.64 12.53
C GLN A 240 -19.90 0.20 12.41
N VAL A 241 -19.09 -0.77 12.87
CA VAL A 241 -19.44 -2.21 12.88
C VAL A 241 -20.80 -2.44 13.54
N TYR A 242 -21.00 -1.89 14.74
CA TYR A 242 -22.28 -2.04 15.45
C TYR A 242 -23.44 -1.30 14.80
N LYS A 243 -23.18 -0.18 14.12
CA LYS A 243 -24.21 0.56 13.39
C LYS A 243 -24.73 -0.22 12.18
N GLU A 244 -23.89 -1.05 11.56
CA GLU A 244 -24.26 -1.91 10.44
C GLU A 244 -24.88 -3.24 10.88
N GLY A 245 -25.17 -3.41 12.18
CA GLY A 245 -25.72 -4.65 12.74
C GLY A 245 -24.70 -5.79 12.85
N GLY A 246 -23.41 -5.48 12.71
CA GLY A 246 -22.32 -6.40 13.06
C GLY A 246 -21.99 -6.34 14.55
N CYS A 247 -21.11 -7.22 14.99
CA CYS A 247 -20.53 -7.16 16.34
C CYS A 247 -19.10 -7.73 16.31
N PHE A 248 -18.40 -7.57 17.44
CA PHE A 248 -17.19 -8.32 17.68
C PHE A 248 -17.53 -9.61 18.41
N GLU A 249 -16.90 -10.68 17.98
CA GLU A 249 -17.03 -12.00 18.58
C GLU A 249 -15.83 -12.30 19.47
N PHE A 250 -16.11 -12.93 20.61
CA PHE A 250 -15.09 -13.42 21.53
C PHE A 250 -15.20 -14.94 21.67
N THR A 251 -14.40 -15.65 20.88
CA THR A 251 -14.27 -17.11 20.96
C THR A 251 -13.12 -17.47 21.90
N ASP A 252 -11.90 -17.35 21.40
CA ASP A 252 -10.64 -17.42 22.15
C ASP A 252 -9.81 -16.14 21.95
N ARG A 253 -10.22 -15.34 20.97
CA ARG A 253 -9.66 -14.05 20.57
C ARG A 253 -10.81 -13.14 20.15
N ILE A 254 -10.50 -11.86 19.97
CA ILE A 254 -11.49 -10.88 19.53
C ILE A 254 -11.36 -10.65 18.04
N PHE A 255 -12.42 -10.97 17.34
CA PHE A 255 -12.53 -10.83 15.90
C PHE A 255 -13.83 -10.12 15.52
N LEU A 256 -13.86 -9.61 14.29
CA LEU A 256 -15.12 -9.23 13.66
C LEU A 256 -15.97 -10.49 13.46
N SER A 257 -17.29 -10.37 13.60
CA SER A 257 -18.19 -11.48 13.30
C SER A 257 -17.96 -12.01 11.88
N GLU A 258 -18.08 -13.33 11.70
CA GLU A 258 -17.77 -14.01 10.43
C GLU A 258 -18.46 -13.34 9.24
N LYS A 259 -19.76 -13.07 9.36
CA LYS A 259 -20.54 -12.36 8.34
C LYS A 259 -19.98 -10.98 7.96
N MET A 260 -19.45 -10.23 8.94
CA MET A 260 -18.86 -8.91 8.69
C MET A 260 -17.46 -9.07 8.07
N ALA A 261 -16.68 -10.03 8.55
CA ALA A 261 -15.37 -10.35 8.00
C ALA A 261 -15.46 -10.82 6.54
N GLU A 262 -16.39 -11.72 6.22
CA GLU A 262 -16.67 -12.19 4.85
C GLU A 262 -17.06 -11.02 3.93
N LYS A 263 -17.95 -10.14 4.40
CA LYS A 263 -18.35 -8.94 3.65
C LYS A 263 -17.12 -8.09 3.33
N ILE A 264 -16.24 -7.85 4.30
CA ILE A 264 -15.04 -7.04 4.06
C ILE A 264 -14.04 -7.77 3.14
N ASN A 265 -13.81 -9.07 3.37
CA ASN A 265 -12.87 -9.88 2.59
C ASN A 265 -13.29 -9.99 1.12
N HIS A 266 -14.58 -10.21 0.84
CA HIS A 266 -15.11 -10.21 -0.52
C HIS A 266 -14.83 -8.88 -1.24
N LEU A 267 -14.98 -7.76 -0.52
CA LEU A 267 -14.70 -6.44 -1.08
C LEU A 267 -13.19 -6.24 -1.31
N MET A 268 -12.33 -6.75 -0.44
CA MET A 268 -10.88 -6.66 -0.61
C MET A 268 -10.38 -7.53 -1.77
N ALA A 269 -10.90 -8.76 -1.91
CA ALA A 269 -10.50 -9.71 -2.95
C ALA A 269 -10.80 -9.17 -4.36
N ASN A 270 -11.97 -8.56 -4.55
CA ASN A 270 -12.41 -8.01 -5.84
C ASN A 270 -11.62 -6.78 -6.30
N ASN A 271 -10.74 -6.24 -5.44
CA ASN A 271 -10.01 -4.99 -5.69
C ASN A 271 -8.48 -5.13 -5.59
N SER A 272 -7.97 -6.36 -5.68
CA SER A 272 -6.56 -6.69 -5.40
C SER A 272 -5.57 -6.19 -6.47
N GLU A 273 -6.03 -5.82 -7.67
CA GLU A 273 -5.15 -5.47 -8.80
C GLU A 273 -5.17 -3.98 -9.15
N VAL A 274 -4.64 -3.13 -8.25
CA VAL A 274 -4.36 -1.73 -8.62
C VAL A 274 -2.97 -1.64 -9.25
N LEU A 275 -2.91 -1.60 -10.59
CA LEU A 275 -1.70 -1.25 -11.33
C LEU A 275 -1.70 0.25 -11.63
N TYR A 276 -0.91 1.01 -10.87
CA TYR A 276 -0.75 2.43 -11.15
C TYR A 276 0.13 2.62 -12.40
N PRO A 277 -0.30 3.41 -13.39
CA PRO A 277 0.38 3.54 -14.67
C PRO A 277 1.61 4.46 -14.62
N ILE A 278 2.53 4.21 -13.68
CA ILE A 278 3.72 5.04 -13.39
C ILE A 278 4.76 5.06 -14.52
N THR A 279 4.58 4.26 -15.57
CA THR A 279 5.50 4.14 -16.72
C THR A 279 4.90 4.63 -18.04
N ARG A 280 3.65 5.15 -18.04
CA ARG A 280 3.04 5.70 -19.27
C ARG A 280 3.74 6.98 -19.72
N SER A 281 3.63 7.30 -21.01
CA SER A 281 4.28 8.45 -21.63
C SER A 281 3.92 9.79 -20.97
N GLU A 282 2.69 9.89 -20.50
CA GLU A 282 2.09 11.02 -19.79
C GLU A 282 2.73 11.20 -18.41
N SER A 283 2.92 10.09 -17.69
CA SER A 283 3.64 10.08 -16.41
C SER A 283 5.10 10.52 -16.61
N LEU A 284 5.74 10.06 -17.69
CA LEU A 284 7.10 10.51 -18.04
C LEU A 284 7.15 12.03 -18.32
N ASN A 285 6.14 12.59 -18.99
CA ASN A 285 6.06 14.04 -19.22
C ASN A 285 5.94 14.83 -17.90
N ILE A 286 5.14 14.32 -16.95
CA ILE A 286 5.04 14.89 -15.61
C ILE A 286 6.41 14.83 -14.90
N TYR A 287 7.10 13.69 -14.93
CA TYR A 287 8.43 13.55 -14.31
C TYR A 287 9.47 14.47 -14.94
N ASN A 288 9.41 14.66 -16.26
CA ASN A 288 10.29 15.59 -16.97
C ASN A 288 10.01 17.05 -16.57
N ALA A 289 8.73 17.43 -16.44
CA ALA A 289 8.36 18.77 -15.96
C ALA A 289 8.79 18.98 -14.50
N PHE A 290 8.59 17.98 -13.65
CA PHE A 290 9.07 17.95 -12.28
C PHE A 290 10.59 18.12 -12.21
N SER A 291 11.34 17.37 -13.02
CA SER A 291 12.80 17.45 -13.07
C SER A 291 13.31 18.82 -13.50
N LYS A 292 12.64 19.48 -14.45
CA LYS A 292 12.99 20.84 -14.88
C LYS A 292 12.78 21.87 -13.78
N GLU A 293 11.81 21.66 -12.90
CA GLU A 293 11.47 22.61 -11.83
C GLU A 293 12.27 22.38 -10.55
N TYR A 294 12.44 21.11 -10.12
CA TYR A 294 13.10 20.75 -8.86
C TYR A 294 14.52 20.21 -9.03
N GLY A 295 14.97 19.99 -10.27
CA GLY A 295 16.34 19.59 -10.60
C GLY A 295 16.64 18.09 -10.45
N TYR A 296 15.69 17.26 -10.01
CA TYR A 296 15.84 15.81 -9.93
C TYR A 296 14.56 15.08 -10.37
N SER A 297 14.67 13.79 -10.67
CA SER A 297 13.54 12.94 -11.08
C SER A 297 13.66 11.55 -10.43
N PRO A 298 12.63 10.70 -10.48
CA PRO A 298 12.78 9.30 -10.06
C PRO A 298 13.81 8.55 -10.92
N GLN A 299 13.87 8.84 -12.22
CA GLN A 299 14.82 8.23 -13.16
C GLN A 299 16.27 8.47 -12.73
N PHE A 300 16.55 9.64 -12.15
CA PHE A 300 17.84 9.97 -11.58
C PHE A 300 18.34 8.88 -10.62
N LEU A 301 17.50 8.49 -9.65
CA LEU A 301 17.85 7.51 -8.65
C LEU A 301 18.03 6.14 -9.31
N GLU A 302 17.14 5.79 -10.24
CA GLU A 302 17.19 4.56 -11.01
C GLU A 302 18.47 4.44 -11.83
N ASP A 303 18.93 5.53 -12.47
CA ASP A 303 20.17 5.54 -13.25
C ASP A 303 21.36 5.17 -12.36
N TYR A 304 21.47 5.78 -11.17
CA TYR A 304 22.52 5.42 -10.22
C TYR A 304 22.40 3.98 -9.72
N LEU A 305 21.18 3.49 -9.47
CA LEU A 305 20.93 2.14 -8.96
C LEU A 305 21.20 1.06 -10.00
N PHE A 306 20.86 1.25 -11.26
CA PHE A 306 20.83 0.15 -12.24
C PHE A 306 21.88 0.26 -13.35
N ASN A 307 22.39 1.46 -13.66
CA ASN A 307 23.25 1.66 -14.85
C ASN A 307 24.76 1.68 -14.54
N TYR A 308 25.14 1.51 -13.27
CA TYR A 308 26.55 1.56 -12.86
C TYR A 308 26.89 0.43 -11.88
N ASP A 309 27.88 -0.37 -12.25
CA ASP A 309 28.38 -1.48 -11.42
C ASP A 309 29.35 -1.01 -10.34
N ALA A 310 30.31 -0.16 -10.71
CA ALA A 310 31.31 0.37 -9.78
C ALA A 310 30.76 1.60 -9.05
N LYS A 311 30.17 1.43 -7.86
CA LYS A 311 29.65 2.50 -7.00
C LYS A 311 29.86 2.18 -5.52
N PHE A 312 29.76 3.17 -4.64
CA PHE A 312 29.92 2.99 -3.19
C PHE A 312 28.76 2.19 -2.58
N LEU A 313 27.58 2.25 -3.19
CA LEU A 313 26.44 1.42 -2.81
C LEU A 313 26.67 -0.03 -3.25
N ASN A 314 27.19 -0.86 -2.35
CA ASN A 314 27.46 -2.26 -2.62
C ASN A 314 26.14 -3.04 -2.73
N THR A 315 25.94 -3.68 -3.88
CA THR A 315 24.76 -4.47 -4.23
C THR A 315 24.80 -5.89 -3.66
N LEU A 316 25.99 -6.38 -3.30
CA LEU A 316 26.20 -7.71 -2.72
C LEU A 316 25.90 -7.76 -1.22
N THR A 317 25.78 -6.61 -0.56
CA THR A 317 25.49 -6.49 0.88
C THR A 317 24.08 -5.99 1.10
N VAL A 318 23.37 -6.55 2.10
CA VAL A 318 22.02 -6.09 2.45
C VAL A 318 22.04 -4.67 3.04
N ILE A 319 23.06 -4.35 3.84
CA ILE A 319 23.21 -3.06 4.51
C ILE A 319 24.51 -2.40 4.08
N ASN A 320 24.42 -1.11 3.78
CA ASN A 320 25.54 -0.21 3.56
C ASN A 320 25.53 0.91 4.61
N LEU A 321 26.71 1.34 5.02
CA LEU A 321 26.92 2.51 5.87
C LEU A 321 27.88 3.45 5.16
N ILE A 322 27.35 4.52 4.56
CA ILE A 322 28.11 5.41 3.66
C ILE A 322 28.07 6.83 4.21
N GLU A 323 29.21 7.54 4.19
CA GLU A 323 29.23 8.96 4.56
C GLU A 323 28.36 9.78 3.59
N VAL A 324 27.57 10.71 4.12
CA VAL A 324 26.61 11.51 3.35
C VAL A 324 27.28 12.25 2.20
N THR A 325 28.40 12.90 2.48
CA THR A 325 29.19 13.67 1.50
C THR A 325 29.77 12.75 0.42
N ALA A 326 30.32 11.61 0.81
CA ALA A 326 30.89 10.60 -0.08
C ALA A 326 29.82 10.01 -1.00
N PHE A 327 28.62 9.72 -0.48
CA PHE A 327 27.51 9.20 -1.27
C PHE A 327 27.02 10.22 -2.31
N ILE A 328 26.88 11.49 -1.91
CA ILE A 328 26.52 12.58 -2.84
C ILE A 328 27.57 12.71 -3.94
N LYS A 329 28.86 12.66 -3.59
CA LYS A 329 29.96 12.74 -4.55
C LYS A 329 30.01 11.54 -5.49
N ASP A 330 29.76 10.33 -5.00
CA ASP A 330 29.72 9.14 -5.84
C ASP A 330 28.59 9.25 -6.87
N ILE A 331 27.38 9.61 -6.42
CA ILE A 331 26.24 9.84 -7.31
C ILE A 331 26.59 10.91 -8.36
N GLN A 332 27.13 12.06 -7.96
CA GLN A 332 27.57 13.13 -8.87
C GLN A 332 28.55 12.61 -9.92
N ASN A 333 29.56 11.87 -9.50
CA ASN A 333 30.59 11.35 -10.39
C ASN A 333 30.04 10.32 -11.39
N LYS A 334 29.00 9.56 -11.01
CA LYS A 334 28.37 8.56 -11.88
C LYS A 334 27.37 9.18 -12.84
N THR A 335 26.50 10.05 -12.35
CA THR A 335 25.37 10.57 -13.13
C THR A 335 25.62 11.93 -13.76
N GLY A 336 26.69 12.64 -13.39
CA GLY A 336 27.01 13.99 -13.85
C GLY A 336 26.12 15.09 -13.25
N GLN A 337 25.32 14.75 -12.25
CA GLN A 337 24.26 15.60 -11.73
C GLN A 337 24.74 16.58 -10.64
N ASN A 338 24.01 17.68 -10.45
CA ASN A 338 24.38 18.70 -9.48
C ASN A 338 24.19 18.20 -8.03
N GLU A 339 25.17 18.45 -7.16
CA GLU A 339 25.13 18.07 -5.73
C GLU A 339 23.91 18.59 -4.97
N VAL A 340 23.45 19.79 -5.29
CA VAL A 340 22.26 20.39 -4.65
C VAL A 340 21.03 19.55 -4.97
N TYR A 341 20.86 19.13 -6.21
CA TYR A 341 19.72 18.32 -6.63
C TYR A 341 19.81 16.89 -6.11
N ILE A 342 21.02 16.31 -6.07
CA ILE A 342 21.26 15.02 -5.40
C ILE A 342 20.81 15.10 -3.95
N LYS A 343 21.27 16.14 -3.23
CA LYS A 343 20.91 16.33 -1.82
C LYS A 343 19.40 16.47 -1.64
N SER A 344 18.73 17.29 -2.44
CA SER A 344 17.26 17.43 -2.38
C SER A 344 16.52 16.11 -2.63
N MET A 345 16.99 15.31 -3.59
CA MET A 345 16.45 13.98 -3.85
C MET A 345 16.65 13.05 -2.65
N LEU A 346 17.85 13.00 -2.09
CA LEU A 346 18.17 12.16 -0.94
C LEU A 346 17.39 12.57 0.31
N ASP A 347 17.23 13.88 0.55
CA ASP A 347 16.43 14.40 1.67
C ASP A 347 14.96 13.95 1.56
N GLU A 348 14.39 13.90 0.35
CA GLU A 348 13.00 13.45 0.11
C GLU A 348 12.77 11.94 0.34
N ILE A 349 13.85 11.15 0.34
CA ILE A 349 13.85 9.72 0.64
C ILE A 349 14.56 9.39 1.96
N THR A 350 14.79 10.39 2.81
CA THR A 350 15.36 10.23 4.15
C THR A 350 14.27 10.16 5.22
N LEU A 351 14.35 9.16 6.09
CA LEU A 351 13.44 8.98 7.21
C LEU A 351 13.62 10.11 8.23
N SER A 352 12.51 10.72 8.64
CA SER A 352 12.46 11.86 9.57
C SER A 352 12.16 11.44 11.01
N PRO A 353 12.78 12.08 12.03
CA PRO A 353 12.42 11.90 13.42
C PRO A 353 10.97 12.28 13.71
N ILE A 354 10.39 11.66 14.74
CA ILE A 354 8.98 11.84 15.12
C ILE A 354 8.81 11.92 16.64
N ASP A 355 7.68 12.45 17.10
CA ASP A 355 7.22 12.25 18.47
C ASP A 355 6.73 10.80 18.64
N MET A 356 7.17 10.14 19.70
CA MET A 356 6.76 8.78 20.05
C MET A 356 5.24 8.64 20.26
N LYS A 357 4.54 9.72 20.63
CA LYS A 357 3.06 9.74 20.71
C LYS A 357 2.41 9.47 19.36
N ASP A 358 3.09 9.86 18.28
CA ASP A 358 2.60 9.75 16.91
C ASP A 358 3.15 8.52 16.18
N ILE A 359 3.84 7.61 16.87
CA ILE A 359 4.53 6.46 16.25
C ILE A 359 3.64 5.68 15.28
N TYR A 360 2.40 5.38 15.66
CA TYR A 360 1.48 4.66 14.78
C TYR A 360 1.16 5.45 13.50
N ALA A 361 0.80 6.73 13.63
CA ALA A 361 0.41 7.56 12.48
C ALA A 361 1.61 7.83 11.56
N ALA A 362 2.77 8.10 12.15
CA ALA A 362 4.00 8.34 11.41
C ALA A 362 4.52 7.10 10.68
N SER A 363 4.54 5.94 11.37
CA SER A 363 5.08 4.68 10.83
C SER A 363 4.35 4.21 9.59
N PHE A 364 3.09 4.62 9.40
CA PHE A 364 2.28 4.26 8.24
C PHE A 364 1.90 5.48 7.38
N SER A 365 2.53 6.63 7.63
CA SER A 365 2.29 7.86 6.85
C SER A 365 2.87 7.77 5.44
N PRO A 366 2.25 8.40 4.43
CA PRO A 366 2.81 8.40 3.08
C PRO A 366 4.22 9.01 2.94
N LYS A 367 4.63 9.84 3.91
CA LYS A 367 5.85 10.68 3.87
C LYS A 367 6.99 10.18 4.75
N ASN A 368 6.75 9.27 5.69
CA ASN A 368 7.76 8.87 6.69
C ASN A 368 7.79 7.35 6.93
N ARG A 369 7.61 6.58 5.86
CA ARG A 369 7.61 5.12 5.86
C ARG A 369 8.95 4.58 5.41
N LEU A 370 9.48 3.57 6.09
CA LEU A 370 10.80 3.00 5.77
C LEU A 370 10.94 2.64 4.28
N PHE A 371 9.97 1.94 3.71
CA PHE A 371 10.03 1.50 2.31
C PHE A 371 9.79 2.63 1.29
N ARG A 372 9.50 3.86 1.75
CA ARG A 372 9.32 5.07 0.92
C ARG A 372 10.40 6.12 1.14
N THR A 373 11.01 6.11 2.32
CA THR A 373 12.08 7.00 2.78
C THR A 373 13.14 6.16 3.50
N PRO A 374 13.88 5.31 2.78
CA PRO A 374 14.70 4.25 3.37
C PRO A 374 16.02 4.74 3.96
N LEU A 375 16.46 5.97 3.66
CA LEU A 375 17.73 6.45 4.18
C LEU A 375 17.57 6.83 5.64
N ILE A 376 18.35 6.20 6.52
CA ILE A 376 18.40 6.56 7.94
C ILE A 376 19.71 7.31 8.17
N LYS A 377 19.61 8.61 8.41
CA LYS A 377 20.78 9.46 8.67
C LYS A 377 21.18 9.35 10.14
N ILE A 378 22.44 8.99 10.40
CA ILE A 378 23.02 8.80 11.74
C ILE A 378 24.35 9.55 11.77
N GLY A 379 24.37 10.69 12.48
CA GLY A 379 25.48 11.64 12.40
C GLY A 379 25.74 12.08 10.95
N GLY A 380 26.97 11.88 10.46
CA GLY A 380 27.39 12.18 9.09
C GLY A 380 27.22 11.03 8.08
N TYR A 381 26.52 9.95 8.43
CA TYR A 381 26.39 8.75 7.61
C TYR A 381 24.93 8.42 7.30
N TYR A 382 24.70 7.75 6.17
CA TYR A 382 23.46 7.06 5.87
C TYR A 382 23.62 5.56 6.12
N LEU A 383 22.66 4.98 6.84
CA LEU A 383 22.35 3.56 6.80
C LEU A 383 21.35 3.34 5.66
N LEU A 384 21.73 2.55 4.65
CA LEU A 384 20.95 2.33 3.44
C LEU A 384 21.10 0.92 2.89
N SER A 385 20.12 0.47 2.12
CA SER A 385 20.16 -0.81 1.40
C SER A 385 19.88 -0.58 -0.07
N TYR A 386 20.66 -1.23 -0.95
CA TYR A 386 20.40 -1.22 -2.39
C TYR A 386 19.00 -1.75 -2.72
N TRP A 387 18.58 -2.83 -2.06
CA TRP A 387 17.30 -3.49 -2.32
C TRP A 387 16.12 -2.61 -1.89
N ILE A 388 16.21 -1.98 -0.72
CA ILE A 388 15.15 -1.08 -0.24
C ILE A 388 15.10 0.20 -1.11
N LEU A 389 16.26 0.73 -1.53
CA LEU A 389 16.31 1.88 -2.44
C LEU A 389 15.73 1.58 -3.82
N SER A 390 15.97 0.39 -4.35
CA SER A 390 15.41 -0.08 -5.62
C SER A 390 13.88 -0.20 -5.54
N GLU A 391 13.36 -0.69 -4.42
CA GLU A 391 11.91 -0.69 -4.18
C GLU A 391 11.37 0.74 -4.03
N THR A 392 12.11 1.59 -3.31
CA THR A 392 11.76 3.00 -3.08
C THR A 392 11.70 3.80 -4.38
N SER A 393 12.57 3.54 -5.37
CA SER A 393 12.54 4.28 -6.64
C SER A 393 11.20 4.12 -7.37
N GLN A 394 10.60 2.92 -7.29
CA GLN A 394 9.26 2.66 -7.83
C GLN A 394 8.18 3.42 -7.05
N TYR A 395 8.26 3.42 -5.72
CA TYR A 395 7.35 4.21 -4.90
C TYR A 395 7.52 5.72 -5.11
N PHE A 396 8.72 6.18 -5.44
CA PHE A 396 8.98 7.61 -5.62
C PHE A 396 8.23 8.18 -6.82
N LYS A 397 8.21 7.46 -7.95
CA LYS A 397 7.37 7.75 -9.11
C LYS A 397 5.91 7.96 -8.72
N TYR A 398 5.37 7.02 -7.93
CA TYR A 398 4.00 7.10 -7.43
C TYR A 398 3.78 8.28 -6.47
N ARG A 399 4.73 8.54 -5.56
CA ARG A 399 4.64 9.65 -4.60
C ARG A 399 4.59 11.01 -5.27
N ILE A 400 5.29 11.21 -6.39
CA ILE A 400 5.19 12.45 -7.18
C ILE A 400 3.77 12.61 -7.74
N LEU A 401 3.25 11.58 -8.41
CA LEU A 401 1.93 11.61 -9.03
C LEU A 401 0.80 11.81 -8.00
N LYS A 402 0.96 11.29 -6.79
CA LYS A 402 -0.02 11.49 -5.70
C LYS A 402 0.28 12.68 -4.79
N ASN A 403 1.26 13.53 -5.13
CA ASN A 403 1.68 14.68 -4.31
C ASN A 403 1.97 14.29 -2.84
N GLN A 404 2.63 13.16 -2.63
CA GLN A 404 3.02 12.58 -1.33
C GLN A 404 4.48 12.89 -0.97
N LEU A 405 4.96 14.07 -1.39
CA LEU A 405 6.29 14.57 -1.08
C LEU A 405 6.30 15.36 0.24
N SER A 406 7.49 15.66 0.77
CA SER A 406 7.65 16.50 1.96
C SER A 406 7.13 17.93 1.73
N PHE A 407 7.18 18.41 0.48
CA PHE A 407 6.71 19.73 0.05
C PHE A 407 5.49 19.65 -0.88
N THR A 408 4.84 20.79 -1.10
CA THR A 408 3.71 20.93 -2.03
C THR A 408 4.22 21.23 -3.43
N ILE A 409 3.84 20.40 -4.40
CA ILE A 409 4.20 20.60 -5.81
C ILE A 409 3.47 21.83 -6.41
N SER A 410 4.15 22.51 -7.33
CA SER A 410 3.64 23.68 -8.04
C SER A 410 2.29 23.44 -8.71
N LYS A 411 1.52 24.52 -8.88
CA LYS A 411 0.20 24.46 -9.55
C LYS A 411 0.32 23.92 -10.98
N LYS A 412 1.40 24.26 -11.68
CA LYS A 412 1.64 23.80 -13.05
C LYS A 412 1.73 22.27 -13.11
N ILE A 413 2.59 21.67 -12.29
CA ILE A 413 2.75 20.21 -12.28
C ILE A 413 1.50 19.53 -11.72
N ARG A 414 0.84 20.10 -10.70
CA ARG A 414 -0.45 19.57 -10.22
C ARG A 414 -1.51 19.53 -11.31
N ASN A 415 -1.60 20.57 -12.14
CA ASN A 415 -2.52 20.56 -13.28
C ASN A 415 -2.14 19.48 -14.31
N MET A 416 -0.85 19.23 -14.55
CA MET A 416 -0.41 18.13 -15.43
C MET A 416 -0.78 16.77 -14.84
N ILE A 417 -0.61 16.58 -13.52
CA ILE A 417 -1.05 15.35 -12.84
C ILE A 417 -2.56 15.17 -13.02
N THR A 418 -3.36 16.20 -12.80
CA THR A 418 -4.81 16.10 -12.98
C THR A 418 -5.17 15.74 -14.41
N ASN A 419 -4.65 16.47 -15.40
CA ASN A 419 -5.05 16.28 -16.79
C ASN A 419 -4.47 15.00 -17.40
N ASP A 420 -3.19 14.75 -17.18
CA ASP A 420 -2.42 13.73 -17.93
C ASP A 420 -2.34 12.39 -17.16
N PHE A 421 -2.67 12.37 -15.86
CA PHE A 421 -2.64 11.15 -15.04
C PHE A 421 -3.99 10.81 -14.40
N ASP A 422 -4.61 11.73 -13.65
CA ASP A 422 -5.89 11.43 -12.99
C ASP A 422 -7.06 11.39 -13.98
N GLU A 423 -7.07 12.25 -15.00
CA GLU A 423 -8.14 12.41 -16.00
C GLU A 423 -7.79 11.85 -17.39
N PHE A 424 -6.78 11.00 -17.46
CA PHE A 424 -6.28 10.42 -18.72
C PHE A 424 -7.40 9.75 -19.55
N GLU A 425 -8.30 9.02 -18.91
CA GLU A 425 -9.41 8.34 -19.56
C GLU A 425 -10.42 9.33 -20.18
N LEU A 426 -10.62 10.52 -19.58
CA LEU A 426 -11.45 11.57 -20.18
C LEU A 426 -10.83 12.09 -21.48
N ILE A 427 -9.51 12.25 -21.52
CA ILE A 427 -8.81 12.65 -22.76
C ILE A 427 -9.04 11.60 -23.86
N THR A 428 -8.94 10.31 -23.52
CA THR A 428 -9.20 9.21 -24.46
C THR A 428 -10.63 9.28 -25.01
N LEU A 429 -11.61 9.45 -24.12
CA LEU A 429 -13.02 9.60 -24.50
C LEU A 429 -13.27 10.83 -25.39
N LYS A 430 -12.59 11.95 -25.12
CA LYS A 430 -12.67 13.16 -25.95
C LYS A 430 -12.21 12.89 -27.37
N ASP A 431 -11.11 12.15 -27.54
CA ASP A 431 -10.58 11.84 -28.87
C ASP A 431 -11.51 10.89 -29.65
N ILE A 432 -12.20 9.96 -28.97
CA ILE A 432 -13.24 9.12 -29.58
C ILE A 432 -14.45 9.97 -30.03
N ILE A 433 -14.88 10.97 -29.24
CA ILE A 433 -15.98 11.85 -29.68
C ILE A 433 -15.58 12.65 -30.93
N LYS A 434 -14.35 13.20 -30.97
CA LYS A 434 -13.89 14.01 -32.11
C LYS A 434 -13.95 13.27 -33.44
N THR A 435 -13.79 11.95 -33.45
CA THR A 435 -13.85 11.16 -34.69
C THR A 435 -15.28 10.86 -35.15
N THR A 436 -16.30 11.11 -34.32
CA THR A 436 -17.66 10.60 -34.54
C THR A 436 -18.70 11.66 -34.92
N ASN A 437 -18.34 12.95 -35.03
CA ASN A 437 -19.25 14.06 -35.36
C ASN A 437 -20.52 14.14 -34.49
N LEU A 438 -20.54 13.44 -33.35
CA LEU A 438 -21.67 13.42 -32.43
C LEU A 438 -21.52 14.54 -31.39
N PRO A 439 -22.63 15.13 -30.90
CA PRO A 439 -22.56 16.11 -29.82
C PRO A 439 -22.03 15.45 -28.54
N GLY A 440 -20.92 15.96 -28.02
CA GLY A 440 -20.30 15.46 -26.80
C GLY A 440 -19.10 16.31 -26.40
N ASP A 441 -18.77 16.30 -25.12
CA ASP A 441 -17.59 16.97 -24.58
C ASP A 441 -17.17 16.32 -23.25
N ILE A 442 -15.98 16.72 -22.77
CA ILE A 442 -15.49 16.41 -21.42
C ILE A 442 -15.37 17.68 -20.58
N ASN A 443 -15.40 17.53 -19.26
CA ASN A 443 -15.21 18.61 -18.29
C ASN A 443 -16.14 19.82 -18.56
N PHE A 444 -17.40 19.54 -18.89
CA PHE A 444 -18.38 20.53 -19.33
C PHE A 444 -18.92 21.32 -18.13
N GLN A 445 -18.54 22.61 -18.06
CA GLN A 445 -18.87 23.50 -16.95
C GLN A 445 -20.33 24.01 -17.04
N LEU A 446 -21.25 23.35 -16.35
CA LEU A 446 -22.68 23.69 -16.30
C LEU A 446 -22.94 25.11 -15.73
N ASN A 447 -22.13 25.51 -14.75
CA ASN A 447 -22.26 26.81 -14.07
C ASN A 447 -21.64 27.98 -14.85
N ASN A 448 -20.85 27.71 -15.88
CA ASN A 448 -20.21 28.73 -16.71
C ASN A 448 -20.87 28.87 -18.09
N ASN A 449 -21.62 27.87 -18.54
CA ASN A 449 -22.31 27.92 -19.83
C ASN A 449 -23.47 28.94 -19.82
N VAL A 450 -23.55 29.78 -20.86
CA VAL A 450 -24.50 30.90 -20.95
C VAL A 450 -25.97 30.45 -20.85
N PHE A 451 -26.30 29.26 -21.35
CA PHE A 451 -27.66 28.72 -21.38
C PHE A 451 -28.07 28.07 -20.05
N THR A 452 -27.12 27.55 -19.27
CA THR A 452 -27.41 26.78 -18.04
C THR A 452 -26.90 27.44 -16.76
N LYS A 453 -26.02 28.44 -16.83
CA LYS A 453 -25.37 29.08 -15.67
C LYS A 453 -26.34 29.39 -14.53
N LYS A 454 -27.46 30.05 -14.82
CA LYS A 454 -28.47 30.43 -13.81
C LYS A 454 -29.13 29.23 -13.11
N LEU A 455 -29.12 28.06 -13.72
CA LEU A 455 -29.68 26.82 -13.17
C LEU A 455 -28.74 26.17 -12.15
N PHE A 456 -27.42 26.35 -12.30
CA PHE A 456 -26.40 25.62 -11.53
C PHE A 456 -25.55 26.48 -10.60
N GLU A 457 -25.29 27.75 -10.94
CA GLU A 457 -24.45 28.65 -10.15
C GLU A 457 -24.94 28.77 -8.70
N ASN A 458 -24.02 28.54 -7.75
CA ASN A 458 -24.26 28.58 -6.30
C ASN A 458 -25.35 27.61 -5.78
N LYS A 459 -25.77 26.61 -6.57
CA LYS A 459 -26.74 25.61 -6.12
C LYS A 459 -26.08 24.48 -5.33
N LYS A 460 -26.48 24.32 -4.08
CA LYS A 460 -26.11 23.17 -3.25
C LYS A 460 -26.76 21.89 -3.82
N ASN A 461 -26.07 20.77 -3.74
CA ASN A 461 -26.54 19.44 -4.17
C ASN A 461 -26.87 19.30 -5.67
N LEU A 462 -26.28 20.15 -6.52
CA LEU A 462 -26.23 19.98 -7.96
C LEU A 462 -24.77 19.89 -8.42
N PRO A 463 -24.46 19.03 -9.41
CA PRO A 463 -23.14 19.05 -10.03
C PRO A 463 -22.93 20.39 -10.74
N GLN A 464 -21.71 20.91 -10.67
CA GLN A 464 -21.33 22.17 -11.32
C GLN A 464 -20.70 21.94 -12.70
N GLU A 465 -20.32 20.69 -12.96
CA GLU A 465 -19.59 20.19 -14.11
C GLU A 465 -20.12 18.80 -14.47
N ILE A 466 -20.00 18.42 -15.74
CA ILE A 466 -20.18 17.05 -16.22
C ILE A 466 -18.84 16.57 -16.78
N ASP A 467 -18.27 15.51 -16.19
CA ASP A 467 -16.94 15.00 -16.56
C ASP A 467 -16.92 14.51 -18.01
N PHE A 468 -17.96 13.82 -18.47
CA PHE A 468 -18.14 13.44 -19.88
C PHE A 468 -19.62 13.35 -20.25
N TYR A 469 -19.94 13.77 -21.48
CA TYR A 469 -21.23 13.44 -22.09
C TYR A 469 -21.12 13.17 -23.59
N VAL A 470 -22.05 12.36 -24.12
CA VAL A 470 -22.27 12.20 -25.55
C VAL A 470 -23.74 11.94 -25.86
N ILE A 471 -24.22 12.43 -27.00
CA ILE A 471 -25.58 12.23 -27.48
C ILE A 471 -25.56 11.34 -28.73
N LYS A 472 -26.19 10.17 -28.66
CA LYS A 472 -26.40 9.27 -29.82
C LYS A 472 -27.83 8.76 -29.85
N ASN A 473 -28.46 8.82 -31.02
CA ASN A 473 -29.84 8.34 -31.25
C ASN A 473 -30.84 8.89 -30.23
N LYS A 474 -30.75 10.19 -29.91
CA LYS A 474 -31.53 10.88 -28.87
C LYS A 474 -31.38 10.33 -27.45
N ASN A 475 -30.33 9.57 -27.16
CA ASN A 475 -29.94 9.21 -25.79
C ASN A 475 -28.75 10.07 -25.40
N LEU A 476 -28.87 10.76 -24.26
CA LEU A 476 -27.79 11.47 -23.61
C LEU A 476 -27.14 10.55 -22.58
N TYR A 477 -25.87 10.21 -22.82
CA TYR A 477 -25.05 9.45 -21.90
C TYR A 477 -24.17 10.44 -21.13
N ILE A 478 -24.27 10.43 -19.80
CA ILE A 478 -23.46 11.25 -18.90
C ILE A 478 -22.62 10.33 -18.03
N MET A 479 -21.32 10.57 -17.95
CA MET A 479 -20.42 9.88 -17.04
C MET A 479 -19.89 10.83 -15.99
N GLU A 480 -19.87 10.36 -14.74
CA GLU A 480 -19.17 10.95 -13.62
C GLU A 480 -18.03 10.01 -13.21
N MET A 481 -16.79 10.51 -13.27
CA MET A 481 -15.58 9.75 -12.98
C MET A 481 -15.18 9.90 -11.51
N LYS A 482 -14.58 8.85 -10.95
CA LYS A 482 -14.06 8.79 -9.60
C LYS A 482 -12.64 8.25 -9.58
N ASN A 483 -11.72 9.09 -9.13
CA ASN A 483 -10.26 8.85 -9.12
C ASN A 483 -9.69 8.51 -7.74
N ASN A 484 -10.55 8.17 -6.79
CA ASN A 484 -10.10 7.82 -5.46
C ASN A 484 -9.29 6.52 -5.54
N ASP A 485 -8.12 6.50 -4.90
CA ASP A 485 -7.37 5.26 -4.70
C ASP A 485 -8.23 4.31 -3.87
N LEU A 486 -8.16 3.01 -4.18
CA LEU A 486 -8.76 2.02 -3.31
C LEU A 486 -8.10 2.13 -1.95
N ASN A 487 -8.89 2.48 -0.96
CA ASN A 487 -8.45 2.45 0.41
C ASN A 487 -8.13 1.01 0.83
N ARG A 488 -7.00 0.81 1.51
CA ARG A 488 -6.51 -0.52 1.89
C ARG A 488 -6.54 -0.82 3.38
N SER A 489 -6.85 0.17 4.21
CA SER A 489 -7.12 -0.08 5.63
C SER A 489 -8.59 -0.43 5.80
N LEU A 490 -8.90 -1.35 6.72
CA LEU A 490 -10.28 -1.71 7.05
C LEU A 490 -11.11 -0.45 7.35
N LYS A 491 -10.49 0.51 8.05
CA LYS A 491 -11.03 1.85 8.29
C LYS A 491 -11.54 2.52 7.04
N ASN A 492 -10.65 2.67 6.07
CA ASN A 492 -10.95 3.50 4.94
C ASN A 492 -11.79 2.73 3.91
N VAL A 493 -11.67 1.40 3.82
CA VAL A 493 -12.58 0.54 3.05
C VAL A 493 -14.00 0.65 3.59
N GLN A 494 -14.17 0.59 4.92
CA GLN A 494 -15.50 0.71 5.53
C GLN A 494 -16.04 2.13 5.46
N ASN A 495 -15.18 3.15 5.62
CA ASN A 495 -15.57 4.54 5.37
C ASN A 495 -15.91 4.76 3.91
N ASP A 496 -15.20 4.13 2.97
CA ASP A 496 -15.57 4.16 1.57
C ASP A 496 -16.93 3.50 1.44
N ILE A 497 -17.16 2.27 1.91
CA ILE A 497 -18.46 1.60 1.82
C ILE A 497 -19.56 2.48 2.40
N HIS A 498 -19.34 3.13 3.54
CA HIS A 498 -20.36 3.99 4.15
C HIS A 498 -20.51 5.34 3.46
N ASN A 499 -19.41 5.98 3.06
CA ASN A 499 -19.40 7.18 2.22
C ASN A 499 -19.88 6.88 0.82
N VAL A 500 -19.90 5.63 0.41
CA VAL A 500 -20.39 5.17 -0.85
C VAL A 500 -21.82 4.70 -0.71
N LEU A 501 -22.30 4.17 0.41
CA LEU A 501 -23.74 3.93 0.59
C LEU A 501 -24.49 5.24 0.90
N LYS A 502 -23.87 6.14 1.70
CA LYS A 502 -24.38 7.50 1.92
C LYS A 502 -24.06 8.44 0.76
N GLY A 503 -22.89 8.32 0.16
CA GLY A 503 -22.47 9.15 -0.96
C GLY A 503 -22.96 8.60 -2.28
N GLU A 504 -23.31 7.33 -2.45
CA GLU A 504 -24.23 6.85 -3.50
C GLU A 504 -25.48 7.69 -3.35
N LYS A 505 -26.11 7.73 -2.16
CA LYS A 505 -27.25 8.62 -2.00
C LYS A 505 -26.93 10.07 -2.31
N ALA A 506 -25.74 10.62 -2.01
CA ALA A 506 -25.42 12.02 -2.33
C ALA A 506 -25.09 12.27 -3.83
N TYR A 507 -24.30 11.43 -4.47
CA TYR A 507 -23.94 11.44 -5.90
C TYR A 507 -25.17 11.09 -6.73
N LEU A 508 -25.89 10.02 -6.41
CA LEU A 508 -27.19 9.70 -7.00
C LEU A 508 -28.20 10.81 -6.74
N THR A 509 -28.22 11.45 -5.57
CA THR A 509 -29.08 12.64 -5.35
C THR A 509 -28.66 13.79 -6.27
N LYS A 510 -27.35 14.04 -6.45
CA LYS A 510 -26.85 15.04 -7.40
C LYS A 510 -27.23 14.69 -8.84
N LEU A 511 -27.07 13.45 -9.27
CA LEU A 511 -27.42 12.97 -10.61
C LEU A 511 -28.94 12.96 -10.82
N LYS A 512 -29.73 12.59 -9.82
CA LYS A 512 -31.19 12.66 -9.82
C LYS A 512 -31.68 14.11 -9.90
N ASN A 513 -31.07 15.00 -9.12
CA ASN A 513 -31.35 16.42 -9.20
C ASN A 513 -30.94 16.99 -10.56
N LEU A 514 -29.80 16.57 -11.11
CA LEU A 514 -29.38 16.91 -12.47
C LEU A 514 -30.42 16.43 -13.49
N LYS A 515 -30.81 15.14 -13.48
CA LYS A 515 -31.86 14.57 -14.35
C LYS A 515 -33.15 15.40 -14.28
N LYS A 516 -33.58 15.76 -13.07
CA LYS A 516 -34.77 16.58 -12.84
C LYS A 516 -34.62 17.98 -13.45
N VAL A 517 -33.50 18.65 -13.18
CA VAL A 517 -33.22 19.99 -13.75
C VAL A 517 -33.17 19.93 -15.27
N MET A 518 -32.53 18.92 -15.84
CA MET A 518 -32.42 18.75 -17.28
C MET A 518 -33.78 18.50 -17.94
N ASN A 519 -34.61 17.64 -17.36
CA ASN A 519 -35.96 17.38 -17.87
C ASN A 519 -36.87 18.62 -17.77
N CYS A 520 -36.80 19.36 -16.65
CA CYS A 520 -37.59 20.58 -16.47
C CYS A 520 -37.12 21.74 -17.36
N ASN A 521 -35.87 21.72 -17.84
CA ASN A 521 -35.26 22.79 -18.62
C ASN A 521 -34.68 22.26 -19.94
N LYS A 522 -35.39 21.31 -20.59
CA LYS A 522 -34.89 20.57 -21.77
C LYS A 522 -34.36 21.49 -22.87
N GLN A 523 -35.06 22.57 -23.20
CA GLN A 523 -34.63 23.51 -24.25
C GLN A 523 -33.28 24.15 -23.95
N SER A 524 -33.07 24.64 -22.72
CA SER A 524 -31.79 25.22 -22.30
C SER A 524 -30.66 24.19 -22.34
N MET A 525 -30.94 22.93 -21.96
CA MET A 525 -29.95 21.86 -22.02
C MET A 525 -29.60 21.46 -23.46
N VAL A 526 -30.59 21.37 -24.36
CA VAL A 526 -30.38 21.06 -25.78
C VAL A 526 -29.50 22.13 -26.45
N GLN A 527 -29.73 23.41 -26.11
CA GLN A 527 -28.89 24.51 -26.55
C GLN A 527 -27.48 24.45 -25.94
N ALA A 528 -27.36 24.09 -24.66
CA ALA A 528 -26.06 24.02 -23.98
C ALA A 528 -25.18 22.87 -24.48
N LEU A 529 -25.78 21.69 -24.73
CA LEU A 529 -25.09 20.47 -25.12
C LEU A 529 -24.97 20.31 -26.64
N ASN A 530 -25.56 21.23 -27.42
CA ASN A 530 -25.61 21.20 -28.89
C ASN A 530 -26.19 19.91 -29.48
N GLY A 531 -27.21 19.33 -28.84
CA GLY A 531 -27.87 18.12 -29.33
C GLY A 531 -29.20 17.82 -28.64
N ASP A 532 -30.15 17.24 -29.39
CA ASP A 532 -31.46 16.84 -28.87
C ASP A 532 -31.42 15.43 -28.26
N PHE A 533 -32.15 15.24 -27.16
CA PHE A 533 -32.20 13.98 -26.43
C PHE A 533 -33.56 13.76 -25.76
N ASP A 534 -34.01 12.50 -25.72
CA ASP A 534 -35.26 12.07 -25.09
C ASP A 534 -35.03 11.27 -23.81
N LYS A 535 -33.86 10.62 -23.69
CA LYS A 535 -33.47 9.82 -22.53
C LYS A 535 -32.11 10.28 -21.99
N ILE A 536 -31.93 10.13 -20.68
CA ILE A 536 -30.68 10.44 -19.98
C ILE A 536 -30.25 9.19 -19.21
N HIS A 537 -29.09 8.65 -19.54
CA HIS A 537 -28.45 7.52 -18.88
C HIS A 537 -27.18 8.00 -18.17
N PHE A 538 -27.05 7.65 -16.89
CA PHE A 538 -25.90 8.02 -16.08
C PHE A 538 -24.97 6.84 -15.86
N PHE A 539 -23.68 7.14 -15.86
CA PHE A 539 -22.60 6.24 -15.51
C PHE A 539 -21.82 6.85 -14.35
N ILE A 540 -21.55 6.04 -13.33
CA ILE A 540 -20.53 6.34 -12.32
C ILE A 540 -19.37 5.39 -12.60
N THR A 541 -18.20 5.94 -12.91
CA THR A 541 -17.02 5.16 -13.28
C THR A 541 -15.90 5.31 -12.28
N PHE A 542 -15.17 4.23 -12.06
CA PHE A 542 -14.00 4.20 -11.17
C PHE A 542 -12.74 3.89 -11.96
N ASN A 543 -11.72 4.75 -11.83
CA ASN A 543 -10.42 4.57 -12.47
C ASN A 543 -9.60 3.42 -11.85
N ASN A 544 -9.81 3.17 -10.57
CA ASN A 544 -9.22 2.03 -9.86
C ASN A 544 -10.29 0.97 -9.61
N PRO A 545 -9.89 -0.31 -9.41
CA PRO A 545 -10.79 -1.33 -8.88
C PRO A 545 -11.58 -0.77 -7.69
N HIS A 546 -12.90 -0.90 -7.75
CA HIS A 546 -13.80 -0.43 -6.72
C HIS A 546 -14.91 -1.44 -6.51
N TYR A 547 -15.31 -1.66 -5.26
CA TYR A 547 -16.27 -2.72 -4.91
C TYR A 547 -17.69 -2.50 -5.45
N LEU A 548 -18.00 -1.32 -5.97
CA LEU A 548 -19.27 -1.06 -6.66
C LEU A 548 -19.23 -1.28 -8.17
N ALA A 549 -18.04 -1.47 -8.74
CA ALA A 549 -17.93 -1.69 -10.17
C ALA A 549 -18.77 -2.93 -10.56
N ASN A 550 -19.49 -2.83 -11.67
CA ASN A 550 -20.44 -3.84 -12.18
C ASN A 550 -21.80 -3.87 -11.47
N GLY A 551 -22.18 -2.78 -10.78
CA GLY A 551 -23.50 -2.58 -10.20
C GLY A 551 -24.46 -1.83 -11.13
N TYR A 552 -25.76 -1.96 -10.85
CA TYR A 552 -26.80 -1.15 -11.48
C TYR A 552 -27.81 -0.68 -10.44
N ASP A 553 -28.01 0.63 -10.36
CA ASP A 553 -29.07 1.22 -9.54
C ASP A 553 -30.35 1.34 -10.37
N PHE A 554 -31.28 0.41 -10.14
CA PHE A 554 -32.59 0.38 -10.81
C PHE A 554 -33.51 1.55 -10.43
N GLU A 555 -33.38 2.11 -9.22
CA GLU A 555 -34.23 3.22 -8.77
C GLU A 555 -33.84 4.54 -9.46
N ASN A 556 -32.55 4.73 -9.71
CA ASN A 556 -31.99 5.97 -10.24
C ASN A 556 -31.53 5.88 -11.69
N ASP A 557 -31.57 4.69 -12.31
CA ASP A 557 -31.19 4.45 -13.72
C ASP A 557 -29.72 4.85 -13.95
N VAL A 558 -28.85 4.34 -13.08
CA VAL A 558 -27.41 4.61 -13.06
C VAL A 558 -26.63 3.31 -13.18
N THR A 559 -25.74 3.25 -14.16
CA THR A 559 -24.79 2.14 -14.32
C THR A 559 -23.50 2.45 -13.56
N VAL A 560 -23.00 1.50 -12.80
CA VAL A 560 -21.75 1.64 -12.04
C VAL A 560 -20.73 0.65 -12.56
N CYS A 561 -19.60 1.12 -13.07
CA CYS A 561 -18.64 0.26 -13.76
C CYS A 561 -17.19 0.79 -13.64
N SER A 562 -16.23 0.03 -14.14
CA SER A 562 -14.87 0.53 -14.30
C SER A 562 -14.80 1.55 -15.45
N THR A 563 -13.85 2.48 -15.41
CA THR A 563 -13.66 3.43 -16.51
C THR A 563 -13.23 2.72 -17.80
N SER A 564 -12.53 1.58 -17.72
CA SER A 564 -12.21 0.74 -18.88
C SER A 564 -13.46 0.15 -19.54
N ASP A 565 -14.40 -0.39 -18.75
CA ASP A 565 -15.63 -0.96 -19.29
C ASP A 565 -16.50 0.11 -19.95
N PHE A 566 -16.59 1.29 -19.31
CA PHE A 566 -17.28 2.42 -19.89
C PHE A 566 -16.65 2.88 -21.21
N THR A 567 -15.32 2.99 -21.25
CA THR A 567 -14.60 3.40 -22.47
C THR A 567 -14.80 2.38 -23.60
N ALA A 568 -14.79 1.08 -23.28
CA ALA A 568 -15.09 0.03 -24.24
C ALA A 568 -16.54 0.11 -24.75
N PHE A 569 -17.50 0.33 -23.85
CA PHE A 569 -18.91 0.55 -24.19
C PHE A 569 -19.07 1.75 -25.13
N ILE A 570 -18.49 2.91 -24.80
CA ILE A 570 -18.54 4.10 -25.65
C ILE A 570 -17.87 3.85 -27.00
N SER A 571 -16.72 3.18 -27.03
CA SER A 571 -16.01 2.86 -28.28
C SER A 571 -16.86 2.00 -29.22
N GLN A 572 -17.46 0.92 -28.69
CA GLN A 572 -18.37 0.05 -29.45
C GLN A 572 -19.66 0.76 -29.85
N MET A 573 -20.18 1.59 -28.95
CA MET A 573 -21.38 2.37 -29.20
C MET A 573 -21.13 3.40 -30.30
N LEU A 574 -19.91 3.94 -30.45
CA LEU A 574 -19.59 5.01 -31.39
C LEU A 574 -19.00 4.52 -32.72
N SER A 575 -18.43 3.32 -32.76
CA SER A 575 -18.17 2.58 -34.02
C SER A 575 -19.46 2.26 -34.76
#